data_AF-A0A2U8QXP1-F1
#
_entry.id   AF-A0A2U8QXP1-F1
#
_cell.length_a   1.000
_cell.length_b   1.000
_cell.length_c   1.000
_cell.angle_alpha   90.00
_cell.angle_beta   90.00
_cell.angle_gamma   90.00
#
_symmetry.space_group_name_H-M   'P 1'
#
loop_
_entity.id
_entity.type
_entity.pdbx_description
1 polymer ?
#
loop_
_entity_poly.entity_id
_entity_poly.type
_entity_poly.pdbx_seq_one_letter_code
_entity_poly.pdbx_strand_id
1 'polypeptide(L)'
;MNKIIRTVLTILGVIFVIFLIWYKIDNIPYGENFTLNNEKGKWEFNQNAKEINLLYFGFTSCASVCPMALASVNSSFDMLTQSERKNVSVIFISVDYKKGYSGDSFRIC
;
A
#
# COMPACT_ATOMS: atom_id res chain seq x y z
N MET A 1 -27.46 -45.01 -14.00
CA MET A 1 -26.92 -43.64 -13.81
C MET A 1 -25.50 -43.76 -13.28
N ASN A 2 -24.49 -43.49 -14.11
CA ASN A 2 -23.13 -43.96 -13.88
C ASN A 2 -22.42 -43.14 -12.80
N LYS A 3 -21.81 -43.81 -11.82
CA LYS A 3 -21.05 -43.20 -10.72
C LYS A 3 -20.00 -42.19 -11.22
N ILE A 4 -19.41 -42.47 -12.38
CA ILE A 4 -18.44 -41.62 -13.09
C ILE A 4 -19.03 -40.26 -13.45
N ILE A 5 -20.27 -40.21 -13.96
CA ILE A 5 -20.94 -38.97 -14.38
C ILE A 5 -21.16 -38.06 -13.16
N ARG A 6 -21.52 -38.64 -12.02
CA ARG A 6 -21.75 -37.89 -10.78
C ARG A 6 -20.45 -37.26 -10.25
N THR A 7 -19.34 -37.99 -10.29
CA THR A 7 -18.03 -37.49 -9.87
C THR A 7 -17.51 -36.37 -10.78
N VAL A 8 -17.67 -36.51 -12.09
CA VAL A 8 -17.25 -35.46 -13.05
C VAL A 8 -18.02 -34.17 -12.84
N LEU A 9 -19.35 -34.25 -12.64
CA LEU A 9 -20.18 -33.08 -12.35
C LEU A 9 -19.75 -32.37 -11.06
N THR A 10 -19.43 -33.12 -10.00
CA THR A 10 -18.96 -32.52 -8.75
C THR A 10 -17.61 -31.81 -8.91
N ILE A 11 -16.67 -32.40 -9.66
CA ILE A 11 -15.35 -31.80 -9.89
C ILE A 11 -15.47 -30.54 -10.73
N LEU A 12 -16.28 -30.58 -11.80
CA LEU A 12 -16.49 -29.42 -12.67
C LEU A 12 -17.11 -28.24 -11.92
N GLY A 13 -18.09 -28.51 -11.05
CA GLY A 13 -18.69 -27.51 -10.18
C GLY A 13 -17.70 -26.90 -9.20
N VAL A 14 -16.86 -27.72 -8.56
CA VAL A 14 -15.82 -27.23 -7.63
C VAL A 14 -14.79 -26.35 -8.36
N ILE A 15 -14.32 -26.78 -9.54
CA ILE A 15 -13.38 -25.98 -10.36
C ILE A 15 -14.00 -24.64 -10.74
N PHE A 16 -15.27 -24.64 -11.17
CA PHE A 16 -15.98 -23.41 -11.52
C PHE A 16 -16.13 -22.46 -10.33
N VAL A 17 -16.47 -22.98 -9.15
CA VAL A 17 -16.57 -22.18 -7.92
C VAL A 17 -15.22 -21.60 -7.53
N ILE A 18 -14.15 -22.41 -7.58
CA ILE A 18 -12.78 -21.94 -7.30
C ILE A 18 -12.42 -20.81 -8.27
N PHE A 19 -12.64 -21.00 -9.57
CA PHE A 19 -12.37 -19.99 -10.59
C PHE A 19 -13.13 -18.67 -10.33
N LEU A 20 -14.41 -18.75 -9.96
CA LEU A 20 -15.19 -17.56 -9.59
C LEU A 20 -14.67 -16.85 -8.34
N ILE A 21 -14.17 -17.61 -7.36
CA ILE A 21 -13.56 -17.04 -6.16
C ILE A 21 -12.27 -16.30 -6.51
N TRP A 22 -11.39 -16.90 -7.32
CA TRP A 22 -10.17 -16.24 -7.82
C TRP A 22 -10.49 -14.96 -8.59
N TYR A 23 -11.45 -15.01 -9.51
CA TYR A 23 -11.88 -13.85 -10.29
C TYR A 23 -12.39 -12.69 -9.43
N LYS A 24 -13.02 -12.98 -8.28
CA LYS A 24 -13.47 -11.96 -7.33
C LYS A 24 -12.32 -11.33 -6.53
N ILE A 25 -11.26 -12.09 -6.23
CA ILE A 25 -10.13 -11.62 -5.41
C ILE A 25 -9.26 -10.62 -6.18
N ASP A 26 -9.03 -10.84 -7.48
CA ASP A 26 -8.18 -9.95 -8.30
C ASP A 26 -8.78 -8.53 -8.49
N ASN A 27 -10.09 -8.39 -8.28
CA ASN A 27 -10.79 -7.11 -8.47
C ASN A 27 -10.94 -6.29 -7.18
N ILE A 28 -10.27 -6.67 -6.08
CA ILE A 28 -10.31 -5.89 -4.83
C ILE A 28 -9.37 -4.68 -4.99
N PRO A 29 -9.89 -3.44 -4.99
CA PRO A 29 -9.05 -2.26 -5.08
C PRO A 29 -8.15 -2.17 -3.84
N TYR A 30 -6.83 -2.05 -4.06
CA TYR A 30 -5.86 -1.87 -3.00
C TYR A 30 -5.80 -0.39 -2.59
N GLY A 31 -6.65 -0.02 -1.63
CA GLY A 31 -6.69 1.32 -1.04
C GLY A 31 -7.73 2.26 -1.67
N GLU A 32 -8.37 3.07 -0.82
CA GLU A 32 -9.27 4.14 -1.21
C GLU A 32 -8.63 5.51 -0.92
N ASN A 33 -9.32 6.59 -1.27
CA ASN A 33 -8.87 7.92 -0.90
C ASN A 33 -8.83 8.07 0.64
N PHE A 34 -7.74 8.62 1.14
CA PHE A 34 -7.55 8.85 2.57
C PHE A 34 -7.09 10.28 2.85
N THR A 35 -7.39 10.74 4.06
CA THR A 35 -7.00 12.06 4.56
C THR A 35 -6.13 11.85 5.79
N LEU A 36 -4.94 12.47 5.76
CA LEU A 36 -4.01 12.50 6.87
C LEU A 36 -4.02 13.88 7.51
N ASN A 37 -3.59 13.94 8.77
CA ASN A 37 -3.34 15.20 9.46
C ASN A 37 -1.83 15.31 9.72
N ASN A 38 -1.22 16.39 9.25
CA ASN A 38 0.18 16.71 9.52
C ASN A 38 0.28 18.01 10.33
N GLU A 39 1.50 18.44 10.64
CA GLU A 39 1.77 19.70 11.36
C GLU A 39 1.24 20.95 10.65
N LYS A 40 1.14 20.90 9.32
CA LYS A 40 0.67 21.98 8.43
C LYS A 40 -0.85 21.90 8.18
N GLY A 41 -1.54 20.91 8.74
CA GLY A 41 -2.99 20.71 8.61
C GLY A 41 -3.38 19.42 7.88
N LYS A 42 -4.59 19.43 7.31
CA LYS A 42 -5.15 18.27 6.60
C LYS A 42 -4.48 18.08 5.24
N TRP A 43 -4.15 16.83 4.91
CA TRP A 43 -3.58 16.44 3.64
C TRP A 43 -4.43 15.32 3.02
N GLU A 44 -4.86 15.52 1.77
CA GLU A 44 -5.69 14.55 1.04
C GLU A 44 -4.88 13.89 -0.08
N PHE A 45 -4.92 12.55 -0.13
CA PHE A 45 -4.16 11.78 -1.10
C PHE A 45 -4.57 12.11 -2.54
N ASN A 46 -5.87 12.12 -2.85
CA ASN A 46 -6.37 12.35 -4.21
C ASN A 46 -5.93 13.72 -4.80
N GLN A 47 -5.73 14.74 -3.97
CA GLN A 47 -5.30 16.06 -4.44
C GLN A 47 -3.80 16.15 -4.71
N ASN A 48 -3.01 15.23 -4.16
CA ASN A 48 -1.54 15.29 -4.16
C ASN A 48 -0.88 14.06 -4.80
N ALA A 49 -1.67 13.08 -5.24
CA ALA A 49 -1.20 11.84 -5.82
C ALA A 49 -0.37 12.10 -7.10
N LYS A 50 0.76 11.41 -7.18
CA LYS A 50 1.59 11.32 -8.39
C LYS A 50 1.30 10.05 -9.18
N GLU A 51 2.04 9.83 -10.26
CA GLU A 51 1.96 8.61 -11.07
C GLU A 51 2.36 7.38 -10.25
N ILE A 52 3.40 7.52 -9.43
CA ILE A 52 3.86 6.49 -8.50
C ILE A 52 3.89 7.09 -7.09
N ASN A 53 3.11 6.49 -6.18
CA ASN A 53 3.07 6.90 -4.78
C ASN A 53 3.55 5.73 -3.91
N LEU A 54 4.73 5.87 -3.32
CA LEU A 54 5.28 4.90 -2.40
C LEU A 54 4.84 5.24 -0.97
N LEU A 55 3.90 4.45 -0.45
CA LEU A 55 3.40 4.58 0.91
C LEU A 55 4.25 3.72 1.84
N TYR A 56 4.92 4.35 2.81
CA TYR A 56 5.70 3.66 3.83
C TYR A 56 5.04 3.83 5.19
N PHE A 57 4.55 2.73 5.76
CA PHE A 57 3.90 2.72 7.08
C PHE A 57 4.94 2.39 8.17
N GLY A 58 5.09 3.24 9.18
CA GLY A 58 6.12 3.06 10.22
C GLY A 58 5.85 3.82 11.52
N PHE A 59 6.77 3.76 12.48
CA PHE A 59 6.71 4.50 13.75
C PHE A 59 8.00 5.28 13.98
N THR A 60 7.90 6.44 14.63
CA THR A 60 9.03 7.38 14.82
C THR A 60 9.75 7.24 16.17
N SER A 61 9.29 6.36 17.06
CA SER A 61 9.91 6.12 18.36
C SER A 61 11.27 5.38 18.22
N CYS A 62 12.38 6.13 18.15
CA CYS A 62 13.77 5.66 18.16
C CYS A 62 14.09 4.60 19.23
N ALA A 63 15.06 3.68 19.13
CA ALA A 63 16.05 3.36 18.10
C ALA A 63 16.59 1.94 18.37
N SER A 64 16.61 1.07 17.36
CA SER A 64 17.49 -0.12 17.31
C SER A 64 17.53 -0.73 15.91
N VAL A 65 16.48 -0.49 15.12
CA VAL A 65 16.42 -0.86 13.72
C VAL A 65 16.30 0.43 12.93
N CYS A 66 17.43 0.94 12.43
CA CYS A 66 17.40 1.88 11.32
C CYS A 66 16.40 1.32 10.30
N PRO A 67 15.45 2.12 9.78
CA PRO A 67 14.58 1.63 8.73
C PRO A 67 15.44 1.55 7.47
N MET A 68 16.22 0.47 7.33
CA MET A 68 17.01 0.20 6.13
C MET A 68 16.13 0.27 4.89
N ALA A 69 14.84 -0.06 5.03
CA ALA A 69 13.84 0.16 4.01
C ALA A 69 13.73 1.63 3.58
N LEU A 70 13.62 2.58 4.50
CA LEU A 70 13.53 4.00 4.15
C LEU A 70 14.83 4.55 3.58
N ALA A 71 15.98 4.11 4.12
CA ALA A 71 17.29 4.46 3.56
C ALA A 71 17.47 3.91 2.13
N SER A 72 17.02 2.68 1.88
CA SER A 72 17.01 2.06 0.55
C SER A 72 16.09 2.81 -0.41
N VAL A 73 14.89 3.18 0.04
CA VAL A 73 13.96 4.00 -0.72
C VAL A 73 14.56 5.35 -1.07
N ASN A 74 15.20 6.03 -0.12
CA ASN A 74 15.84 7.32 -0.37
C ASN A 74 16.99 7.17 -1.38
N SER A 75 17.84 6.16 -1.22
CA SER A 75 18.93 5.91 -2.17
C SER A 75 18.41 5.59 -3.58
N SER A 76 17.31 4.85 -3.69
CA SER A 76 16.67 4.54 -4.97
C SER A 76 16.03 5.77 -5.60
N PHE A 77 15.41 6.63 -4.78
CA PHE A 77 14.85 7.90 -5.24
C PHE A 77 15.94 8.87 -5.71
N ASP A 78 17.11 8.86 -5.07
CA ASP A 78 18.26 9.67 -5.48
C ASP A 78 18.85 9.20 -6.83
N MET A 79 18.66 7.94 -7.22
CA MET A 79 19.07 7.44 -8.54
C MET A 79 18.15 7.91 -9.68
N LEU A 80 16.96 8.43 -9.37
CA LEU A 80 16.02 8.93 -10.38
C LEU A 80 16.49 10.26 -10.98
N THR A 81 16.26 10.42 -12.28
CA THR A 81 16.46 11.68 -12.99
C THR A 81 15.47 12.75 -12.51
N GLN A 82 15.79 14.02 -12.77
CA GLN A 82 14.93 15.13 -12.34
C GLN A 82 13.53 15.11 -12.98
N SER A 83 13.39 14.50 -14.17
CA SER A 83 12.10 14.24 -14.80
C SER A 83 11.31 13.16 -14.07
N GLU A 84 11.94 12.06 -13.68
CA GLU A 84 11.28 10.93 -13.01
C GLU A 84 10.85 11.30 -11.58
N ARG A 85 11.67 12.08 -10.86
CA ARG A 85 11.33 12.56 -9.50
C ARG A 85 10.04 13.39 -9.45
N LYS A 86 9.62 14.02 -10.57
CA LYS A 86 8.34 14.76 -10.61
C LYS A 86 7.12 13.85 -10.59
N ASN A 87 7.29 12.59 -11.01
CA ASN A 87 6.24 11.60 -11.16
C ASN A 87 6.19 10.60 -9.98
N VAL A 88 7.17 10.65 -9.07
CA VAL A 88 7.26 9.77 -7.91
C VAL A 88 7.08 10.57 -6.63
N SER A 89 6.22 10.12 -5.73
CA SER A 89 6.07 10.66 -4.37
C SER A 89 6.32 9.57 -3.34
N VAL A 90 7.14 9.86 -2.33
CA VAL A 90 7.36 8.99 -1.17
C VAL A 90 6.60 9.60 0.02
N ILE A 91 5.69 8.82 0.59
CA ILE A 91 4.74 9.26 1.63
C ILE A 91 4.96 8.38 2.85
N PHE A 92 5.51 8.95 3.92
CA PHE A 92 5.63 8.28 5.22
C PHE A 92 4.33 8.42 6.01
N ILE A 93 3.72 7.31 6.43
CA ILE A 93 2.51 7.27 7.25
C ILE A 93 2.85 6.68 8.60
N SER A 94 2.75 7.49 9.66
CA SER A 94 2.93 6.99 11.03
C SER A 94 1.76 6.10 11.45
N VAL A 95 2.03 4.91 11.97
CA VAL A 95 1.03 3.99 12.55
C VAL A 95 0.85 4.18 14.05
N ASP A 96 1.73 4.93 14.71
CA ASP A 96 1.65 5.21 16.15
C ASP A 96 0.98 6.57 16.42
N TYR A 97 -0.35 6.55 16.56
CA TYR A 97 -1.14 7.72 16.93
C TYR A 97 -1.19 7.93 18.46
N LYS A 98 -0.68 7.00 19.29
CA LYS A 98 -1.06 6.93 20.72
C LYS A 98 -0.08 7.54 21.72
N LYS A 99 0.82 8.41 21.30
CA LYS A 99 1.47 9.37 22.22
C LYS A 99 1.47 10.73 21.54
N GLY A 100 1.07 11.77 22.27
CA GLY A 100 0.87 13.14 21.79
C GLY A 100 2.10 13.83 21.21
N TYR A 101 2.66 13.28 20.14
CA TYR A 101 3.70 13.82 19.31
C TYR A 101 3.08 14.14 17.96
N SER A 102 2.23 15.18 17.95
CA SER A 102 1.64 15.76 16.75
C SER A 102 2.67 16.48 15.86
N GLY A 103 3.97 16.15 15.98
CA GLY A 103 5.09 16.93 15.46
C GLY A 103 6.08 16.20 14.53
N ASP A 104 5.94 14.90 14.29
CA ASP A 104 6.91 14.15 13.47
C ASP A 104 6.27 13.15 12.48
N SER A 105 4.94 13.14 12.38
CA SER A 105 4.20 12.08 11.70
C SER A 105 4.21 12.16 10.16
N PHE A 106 4.87 13.16 9.57
CA PHE A 106 4.89 13.34 8.12
C PHE A 106 6.10 14.16 7.65
N ARG A 107 7.22 13.48 7.37
CA ARG A 107 8.28 14.05 6.54
C ARG A 107 8.08 13.54 5.11
N ILE A 108 7.70 14.46 4.22
CA ILE A 108 7.95 14.27 2.79
C ILE A 108 9.44 14.58 2.61
N CYS A 109 10.25 13.56 2.31
CA CYS A 109 11.60 13.76 1.81
C CYS A 109 11.55 14.21 0.34
#